data_AF-A0A822FXF9-F1
#
_entry.id   AF-A0A822FXF9-F1
#
_cell.length_a   1.000
_cell.length_b   1.000
_cell.length_c   1.000
_cell.angle_alpha   90.00
_cell.angle_beta   90.00
_cell.angle_gamma   90.00
#
_symmetry.space_group_name_H-M   'P 1'
#
loop_
_entity.id
_entity.type
_entity.pdbx_description
1 polymer ?
#
loop_
_entity_poly.entity_id
_entity_poly.type
_entity_poly.pdbx_seq_one_letter_code
_entity_poly.pdbx_strand_id
1 'polypeptide(L)'
;NQTSDTLQNLTLELATLGDLKLVEKPQSITMAPHDFTNIKANIKVTSTENGIIFGNIVYDITGSQSDRNCVVLNDIHIDIMDYIVPSSCTDNEFRQMWIEFEWENKIVVNTTIRDLHLYLIYLLKSTNMRCLTPEKALSGDCGFMAANLYAKSIFGEDVLANVSIEKSAIHADAPVTGHIRIRAKSQGMALSMGDKINMTQKTGFKSVSLTQK
;
A
#
# COMPACT_ATOMS: atom_id res chain seq x y z
N ASN A 1 0.97 -32.35 2.08
CA ASN A 1 1.97 -33.19 1.41
C ASN A 1 1.34 -33.78 0.16
N GLN A 2 1.91 -33.61 -1.04
CA GLN A 2 1.38 -34.23 -2.26
C GLN A 2 2.23 -35.43 -2.73
N THR A 3 3.33 -35.73 -2.03
CA THR A 3 4.23 -36.83 -2.36
C THR A 3 3.82 -38.12 -1.64
N SER A 4 4.43 -39.22 -2.07
CA SER A 4 4.30 -40.55 -1.44
C SER A 4 5.23 -40.75 -0.24
N ASP A 5 6.04 -39.75 0.10
CA ASP A 5 7.06 -39.83 1.14
C ASP A 5 6.60 -39.17 2.44
N THR A 6 7.03 -39.70 3.59
CA THR A 6 6.86 -39.03 4.88
C THR A 6 7.87 -37.89 5.02
N LEU A 7 7.36 -36.67 5.16
CA LEU A 7 8.16 -35.46 5.37
C LEU A 7 8.40 -35.28 6.87
N GLN A 8 9.67 -35.25 7.28
CA GLN A 8 10.08 -35.06 8.67
C GLN A 8 10.69 -33.68 8.86
N ASN A 9 10.67 -33.18 10.09
CA ASN A 9 11.21 -31.86 10.45
C ASN A 9 10.69 -30.72 9.56
N LEU A 10 9.49 -30.87 8.99
CA LEU A 10 8.91 -29.90 8.10
C LEU A 10 8.67 -28.61 8.86
N THR A 11 9.32 -27.54 8.41
CA THR A 11 9.31 -26.24 9.08
C THR A 11 8.99 -25.15 8.07
N LEU A 12 8.07 -24.26 8.44
CA LEU A 12 7.83 -23.02 7.71
C LEU A 12 8.80 -21.95 8.23
N GLU A 13 9.79 -21.60 7.41
CA GLU A 13 10.73 -20.54 7.69
C GLU A 13 10.22 -19.25 7.05
N LEU A 14 9.93 -18.25 7.88
CA LEU A 14 9.50 -16.92 7.43
C LEU A 14 10.60 -15.89 7.68
N ALA A 15 10.80 -14.99 6.72
CA ALA A 15 11.61 -13.80 6.86
C ALA A 15 10.80 -12.57 6.44
N THR A 16 11.13 -11.41 6.98
CA THR A 16 10.41 -10.17 6.71
C THR A 16 11.35 -9.07 6.22
N LEU A 17 10.85 -8.24 5.31
CA LEU A 17 11.45 -6.96 4.90
C LEU A 17 10.51 -5.83 5.31
N GLY A 18 11.08 -4.72 5.79
CA GLY A 18 10.33 -3.60 6.35
C GLY A 18 10.13 -3.74 7.86
N ASP A 19 9.30 -2.87 8.43
CA ASP A 19 9.04 -2.83 9.88
C ASP A 19 7.97 -3.86 10.31
N LEU A 20 8.28 -5.13 10.01
CA LEU A 20 7.48 -6.30 10.36
C LEU A 20 8.30 -7.23 11.25
N LYS A 21 7.74 -7.60 12.40
CA LYS A 21 8.41 -8.50 13.34
C LYS A 21 7.70 -9.84 13.45
N LEU A 22 8.39 -10.91 13.07
CA LEU A 22 7.95 -12.27 13.35
C LEU A 22 7.98 -12.50 14.87
N VAL A 23 6.82 -12.82 15.46
CA VAL A 23 6.66 -12.95 16.92
C VAL A 23 7.16 -14.30 17.39
N GLU A 24 6.87 -15.36 16.63
CA GLU A 24 7.24 -16.72 16.95
C GLU A 24 7.54 -17.51 15.67
N LYS A 25 8.53 -18.39 15.73
CA LYS A 25 8.83 -19.32 14.65
C LYS A 25 7.91 -20.54 14.75
N PRO A 26 7.23 -20.93 13.68
CA PRO A 26 6.43 -22.15 13.67
C PRO A 26 7.24 -23.38 14.10
N GLN A 27 6.62 -24.26 14.89
CA GLN A 27 7.23 -25.52 15.27
C GLN A 27 7.34 -26.46 14.08
N SER A 28 8.38 -27.29 14.08
CA SER A 28 8.54 -28.34 13.08
C SER A 28 7.50 -29.44 13.27
N ILE A 29 7.09 -30.05 12.16
CA ILE A 29 6.07 -31.10 12.15
C ILE A 29 6.50 -32.26 11.24
N THR A 30 5.90 -33.42 11.46
CA THR A 30 6.01 -34.58 10.56
C THR A 30 4.70 -34.74 9.83
N MET A 31 4.75 -34.91 8.52
CA MET A 31 3.58 -35.09 7.66
C MET A 31 3.66 -36.42 6.94
N ALA A 32 2.61 -37.23 7.05
CA ALA A 32 2.49 -38.48 6.29
C ALA A 32 2.31 -38.20 4.78
N PRO A 33 2.49 -39.22 3.92
CA PRO A 33 2.14 -39.13 2.50
C PRO A 33 0.71 -38.65 2.32
N HIS A 34 0.49 -37.71 1.40
CA HIS A 34 -0.83 -37.14 1.09
C HIS A 34 -1.57 -36.43 2.26
N ASP A 35 -0.90 -36.21 3.39
CA ASP A 35 -1.50 -35.61 4.58
C ASP A 35 -1.60 -34.06 4.49
N PHE A 36 -2.40 -33.46 5.36
CA PHE A 36 -2.63 -32.02 5.44
C PHE A 36 -2.52 -31.50 6.87
N THR A 37 -1.99 -30.28 7.02
CA THR A 37 -1.86 -29.62 8.31
C THR A 37 -1.92 -28.10 8.15
N ASN A 38 -2.28 -27.39 9.22
CA ASN A 38 -2.33 -25.94 9.26
C ASN A 38 -1.21 -25.41 10.17
N ILE A 39 -0.37 -24.54 9.62
CA ILE A 39 0.67 -23.83 10.38
C ILE A 39 0.24 -22.39 10.56
N LYS A 40 0.33 -21.87 11.80
CA LYS A 40 0.02 -20.47 12.12
C LYS A 40 1.29 -19.74 12.55
N ALA A 41 1.56 -18.61 11.92
CA ALA A 41 2.60 -17.67 12.34
C ALA A 41 1.96 -16.33 12.67
N ASN A 42 2.47 -15.65 13.71
CA ASN A 42 2.02 -14.33 14.09
C ASN A 42 3.10 -13.30 13.74
N ILE A 43 2.71 -12.26 13.00
CA ILE A 43 3.58 -11.15 12.62
C ILE A 43 3.01 -9.89 13.26
N LYS A 44 3.86 -9.15 13.97
CA LYS A 44 3.53 -7.85 14.53
C LYS A 44 3.90 -6.78 13.51
N VAL A 45 2.91 -5.94 13.19
CA VAL A 45 3.07 -4.74 12.37
C VAL A 45 3.19 -3.54 13.32
N THR A 46 4.23 -2.73 13.17
CA THR A 46 4.52 -1.61 14.08
C THR A 46 4.41 -0.24 13.42
N SER A 47 4.37 -0.18 12.09
CA SER A 47 4.21 1.05 11.33
C SER A 47 3.50 0.81 10.00
N THR A 48 3.12 1.89 9.34
CA THR A 48 2.43 1.86 8.04
C THR A 48 3.43 1.93 6.88
N GLU A 49 4.36 0.99 6.85
CA GLU A 49 5.37 0.87 5.80
C GLU A 49 5.10 -0.36 4.92
N ASN A 50 5.44 -0.26 3.64
CA ASN A 50 5.42 -1.43 2.75
C ASN A 50 6.30 -2.53 3.33
N GLY A 51 5.74 -3.73 3.45
CA GLY A 51 6.43 -4.88 3.97
C GLY A 51 6.32 -6.08 3.03
N ILE A 52 7.33 -6.95 3.06
CA ILE A 52 7.33 -8.20 2.31
C ILE A 52 7.60 -9.34 3.28
N ILE A 53 6.84 -10.42 3.16
CA ILE A 53 7.08 -11.66 3.90
C ILE A 53 7.54 -12.71 2.89
N PHE A 54 8.76 -13.21 3.10
CA PHE A 54 9.31 -14.34 2.39
C PHE A 54 9.02 -15.61 3.16
N GLY A 55 8.78 -16.71 2.45
CA GLY A 55 8.52 -18.01 3.08
C GLY A 55 9.24 -19.14 2.38
N ASN A 56 9.78 -20.07 3.15
CA ASN A 56 10.33 -21.33 2.67
C ASN A 56 9.73 -22.48 3.49
N ILE A 57 9.40 -23.59 2.83
CA ILE A 57 9.12 -24.86 3.51
C ILE A 57 10.36 -25.72 3.42
N VAL A 58 10.90 -26.10 4.56
CA VAL A 58 12.12 -26.88 4.65
C VAL A 58 11.81 -28.20 5.35
N TYR A 59 12.22 -29.33 4.78
CA TYR A 59 11.90 -30.65 5.32
C TYR A 59 12.94 -31.71 4.93
N ASP A 60 12.94 -32.80 5.69
CA ASP A 60 13.73 -34.00 5.43
C ASP A 60 12.80 -35.13 4.93
N ILE A 61 13.34 -36.06 4.13
CA ILE A 61 12.61 -37.26 3.71
C ILE A 61 13.13 -38.45 4.52
N THR A 62 12.22 -39.28 5.02
CA THR A 62 12.58 -40.45 5.83
C THR A 62 13.53 -41.37 5.05
N GLY A 63 14.71 -41.67 5.62
CA GLY A 63 15.72 -42.54 4.98
C GLY A 63 16.75 -41.82 4.11
N SER A 64 16.58 -40.52 3.86
CA SER A 64 17.60 -39.64 3.31
C SER A 64 18.40 -39.01 4.46
N GLN A 65 19.70 -39.32 4.58
CA GLN A 65 20.56 -38.76 5.64
C GLN A 65 21.22 -37.43 5.26
N SER A 66 21.02 -36.90 4.04
CA SER A 66 21.78 -35.78 3.51
C SER A 66 20.97 -34.72 2.73
N ASP A 67 19.76 -35.04 2.27
CA ASP A 67 19.03 -34.15 1.37
C ASP A 67 17.95 -33.37 2.13
N ARG A 68 18.34 -32.20 2.64
CA ARG A 68 17.41 -31.21 3.18
C ARG A 68 16.72 -30.50 2.01
N ASN A 69 15.43 -30.74 1.86
CA ASN A 69 14.64 -30.17 0.77
C ASN A 69 14.14 -28.79 1.15
N CYS A 70 14.07 -27.88 0.17
CA CYS A 70 13.58 -26.52 0.35
C CYS A 70 12.64 -26.15 -0.78
N VAL A 71 11.42 -25.74 -0.42
CA VAL A 71 10.42 -25.20 -1.34
C VAL A 71 10.29 -23.72 -1.05
N VAL A 72 10.71 -22.88 -2.00
CA VAL A 72 10.54 -21.43 -1.93
C VAL A 72 9.09 -21.08 -2.22
N LEU A 73 8.46 -20.33 -1.33
CA LEU A 73 7.09 -19.85 -1.48
C LEU A 73 7.08 -18.49 -2.18
N ASN A 74 5.92 -18.12 -2.73
CA ASN A 74 5.72 -16.78 -3.25
C ASN A 74 5.69 -15.75 -2.12
N ASP A 75 6.22 -14.57 -2.41
CA ASP A 75 6.27 -13.44 -1.51
C ASP A 75 4.85 -12.90 -1.21
N ILE A 76 4.64 -12.52 0.04
CA ILE A 76 3.41 -11.85 0.48
C ILE A 76 3.74 -10.37 0.66
N HIS A 77 3.14 -9.52 -0.17
CA HIS A 77 3.25 -8.07 -0.06
C HIS A 77 2.15 -7.53 0.86
N ILE A 78 2.56 -6.76 1.87
CA ILE A 78 1.63 -6.06 2.75
C ILE A 78 1.25 -4.72 2.09
N ASP A 79 -0.05 -4.51 1.86
CA ASP A 79 -0.58 -3.26 1.35
C ASP A 79 -0.86 -2.30 2.51
N ILE A 80 -0.21 -1.13 2.50
CA ILE A 80 -0.43 -0.11 3.52
C ILE A 80 -1.87 0.41 3.55
N MET A 81 -2.63 0.27 2.46
CA MET A 81 -3.96 0.84 2.33
C MET A 81 -4.98 0.25 3.30
N ASP A 82 -4.74 -0.96 3.78
CA ASP A 82 -5.58 -1.60 4.81
C ASP A 82 -5.47 -0.89 6.18
N TYR A 83 -4.40 -0.13 6.38
CA TYR A 83 -4.14 0.61 7.62
C TYR A 83 -4.48 2.09 7.52
N ILE A 84 -4.78 2.62 6.33
CA ILE A 84 -5.05 4.04 6.11
C ILE A 84 -6.56 4.30 6.15
N VAL A 85 -6.95 5.19 7.06
CA VAL A 85 -8.35 5.62 7.24
C VAL A 85 -8.52 7.10 6.91
N PRO A 86 -9.61 7.49 6.21
CA PRO A 86 -9.91 8.89 5.96
C PRO A 86 -10.11 9.65 7.26
N SER A 87 -9.49 10.82 7.40
CA SER A 87 -9.58 11.65 8.61
C SER A 87 -9.70 13.13 8.24
N SER A 88 -10.02 13.99 9.21
CA SER A 88 -10.09 15.44 9.00
C SER A 88 -9.28 16.18 10.06
N CYS A 89 -8.69 17.30 9.65
CA CYS A 89 -8.07 18.29 10.52
C CYS A 89 -8.46 19.69 10.04
N THR A 90 -8.23 20.68 10.89
CA THR A 90 -8.42 22.09 10.54
C THR A 90 -7.32 22.56 9.59
N ASP A 91 -7.60 23.64 8.85
CA ASP A 91 -6.63 24.26 7.94
C ASP A 91 -5.36 24.75 8.67
N ASN A 92 -5.49 25.16 9.93
CA ASN A 92 -4.34 25.52 10.76
C ASN A 92 -3.49 24.30 11.13
N GLU A 93 -4.11 23.21 11.57
CA GLU A 93 -3.40 21.95 11.89
C GLU A 93 -2.71 21.38 10.65
N PHE A 94 -3.38 21.39 9.50
CA PHE A 94 -2.79 20.97 8.23
C PHE A 94 -1.52 21.76 7.94
N ARG A 95 -1.56 23.10 8.03
CA ARG A 95 -0.39 23.95 7.77
C ARG A 95 0.74 23.73 8.76
N GLN A 96 0.43 23.55 10.05
CA GLN A 96 1.45 23.26 11.07
C GLN A 96 2.13 21.93 10.78
N MET A 97 1.35 20.85 10.62
CA MET A 97 1.89 19.53 10.30
C MET A 97 2.65 19.54 8.96
N TRP A 98 2.16 20.28 7.95
CA TRP A 98 2.84 20.39 6.66
C TRP A 98 4.24 20.99 6.79
N ILE A 99 4.43 21.97 7.68
CA ILE A 99 5.74 22.58 7.96
C ILE A 99 6.61 21.65 8.82
N GLU A 100 6.01 20.99 9.82
CA GLU A 100 6.71 20.11 10.77
C GLU A 100 7.21 18.82 10.13
N PHE A 101 6.47 18.25 9.17
CA PHE A 101 6.82 16.95 8.59
C PHE A 101 8.08 17.06 7.73
N GLU A 102 9.09 16.28 8.13
CA GLU A 102 10.42 16.28 7.51
C GLU A 102 10.44 15.55 6.16
N TRP A 103 9.65 14.49 6.02
CA TRP A 103 9.70 13.63 4.86
C TRP A 103 8.67 14.06 3.81
N GLU A 104 9.16 14.31 2.59
CA GLU A 104 8.34 14.61 1.43
C GLU A 104 8.63 13.62 0.29
N ASN A 105 7.57 13.12 -0.33
CA ASN A 105 7.64 12.39 -1.59
C ASN A 105 6.83 13.13 -2.66
N LYS A 106 7.45 13.45 -3.80
CA LYS A 106 6.81 14.16 -4.90
C LYS A 106 6.57 13.20 -6.06
N ILE A 107 5.29 12.95 -6.32
CA ILE A 107 4.83 12.06 -7.40
C ILE A 107 4.38 12.91 -8.58
N VAL A 108 4.84 12.55 -9.79
CA VAL A 108 4.35 13.15 -11.04
C VAL A 108 3.06 12.45 -11.44
N VAL A 109 2.07 13.24 -11.85
CA VAL A 109 0.80 12.71 -12.35
C VAL A 109 0.99 12.19 -13.77
N ASN A 110 0.75 10.89 -13.95
CA ASN A 110 0.75 10.23 -15.26
C ASN A 110 -0.53 9.40 -15.35
N THR A 111 -1.49 9.84 -16.14
CA THR A 111 -2.82 9.23 -16.21
C THR A 111 -3.39 9.34 -17.62
N THR A 112 -4.40 8.51 -17.90
CA THR A 112 -5.25 8.64 -19.09
C THR A 112 -6.53 9.44 -18.81
N ILE A 113 -6.79 9.78 -17.54
CA ILE A 113 -7.95 10.55 -17.12
C ILE A 113 -7.81 11.98 -17.64
N ARG A 114 -8.87 12.50 -18.26
CA ARG A 114 -8.90 13.85 -18.85
C ARG A 114 -9.59 14.87 -17.96
N ASP A 115 -10.37 14.43 -16.97
CA ASP A 115 -11.12 15.32 -16.09
C ASP A 115 -10.47 15.47 -14.71
N LEU A 116 -10.36 16.71 -14.23
CA LEU A 116 -9.69 17.05 -12.96
C LEU A 116 -10.44 16.47 -11.75
N HIS A 117 -11.78 16.61 -11.74
CA HIS A 117 -12.60 16.09 -10.65
C HIS A 117 -12.61 14.57 -10.65
N LEU A 118 -12.72 13.95 -11.83
CA LEU A 118 -12.66 12.50 -11.95
C LEU A 118 -11.31 11.95 -11.46
N TYR A 119 -10.19 12.63 -11.79
CA TYR A 119 -8.88 12.25 -11.28
C TYR A 119 -8.80 12.37 -9.76
N LEU A 120 -9.31 13.47 -9.19
CA LEU A 120 -9.33 13.65 -7.74
C LEU A 120 -10.15 12.56 -7.05
N ILE A 121 -11.34 12.23 -7.55
CA ILE A 121 -12.19 11.15 -7.00
C ILE A 121 -11.48 9.80 -7.07
N TYR A 122 -10.84 9.51 -8.21
CA TYR A 122 -10.06 8.28 -8.38
C TYR A 122 -8.91 8.21 -7.36
N LEU A 123 -8.17 9.31 -7.19
CA LEU A 123 -7.08 9.41 -6.22
C LEU A 123 -7.59 9.15 -4.80
N LEU A 124 -8.64 9.86 -4.36
CA LEU A 124 -9.24 9.69 -3.02
C LEU A 124 -9.66 8.25 -2.75
N LYS A 125 -10.25 7.59 -3.74
CA LYS A 125 -10.67 6.19 -3.62
C LYS A 125 -9.48 5.22 -3.51
N SER A 126 -8.39 5.51 -4.21
CA SER A 126 -7.20 4.66 -4.20
C SER A 126 -6.32 4.84 -2.96
N THR A 127 -6.38 6.01 -2.32
CA THR A 127 -5.52 6.39 -1.19
C THR A 127 -6.26 6.47 0.15
N ASN A 128 -7.57 6.19 0.18
CA ASN A 128 -8.41 6.33 1.38
C ASN A 128 -8.21 7.67 2.11
N MET A 129 -7.84 8.73 1.38
CA MET A 129 -7.68 10.06 1.94
C MET A 129 -8.98 10.84 1.88
N ARG A 130 -9.16 11.77 2.81
CA ARG A 130 -10.24 12.75 2.77
C ARG A 130 -9.72 14.05 2.16
N CYS A 131 -10.49 14.62 1.22
CA CYS A 131 -10.24 15.97 0.74
C CYS A 131 -10.67 16.99 1.80
N LEU A 132 -9.75 17.89 2.16
CA LEU A 132 -9.98 18.99 3.09
C LEU A 132 -10.35 20.28 2.37
N THR A 133 -10.03 20.40 1.08
CA THR A 133 -10.40 21.58 0.29
C THR A 133 -11.92 21.61 0.08
N PRO A 134 -12.61 22.73 0.40
CA PRO A 134 -14.05 22.85 0.19
C PRO A 134 -14.43 22.72 -1.28
N GLU A 135 -15.58 22.11 -1.56
CA GLU A 135 -16.08 21.91 -2.93
C GLU A 135 -16.20 23.22 -3.72
N LYS A 136 -16.57 24.33 -3.07
CA LYS A 136 -16.62 25.67 -3.68
C LYS A 136 -15.26 26.16 -4.21
N ALA A 137 -14.17 25.73 -3.58
CA ALA A 137 -12.81 26.07 -4.02
C ALA A 137 -12.27 25.10 -5.08
N LEU A 138 -12.89 23.93 -5.21
CA LEU A 138 -12.63 22.97 -6.28
C LEU A 138 -13.51 23.23 -7.51
N SER A 139 -14.64 23.91 -7.33
CA SER A 139 -15.57 24.24 -8.41
C SER A 139 -15.09 25.44 -9.22
N GLY A 140 -15.02 25.27 -10.54
CA GLY A 140 -14.70 26.33 -11.49
C GLY A 140 -14.14 25.76 -12.78
N ASP A 141 -14.28 26.50 -13.88
CA ASP A 141 -13.72 26.12 -15.20
C ASP A 141 -12.25 26.58 -15.37
N CYS A 142 -11.55 26.82 -14.27
CA CYS A 142 -10.10 27.00 -14.34
C CYS A 142 -9.47 25.65 -14.71
N GLY A 143 -8.64 25.62 -15.75
CA GLY A 143 -7.90 24.42 -16.18
C GLY A 143 -6.85 23.93 -15.16
N PHE A 144 -6.97 24.30 -13.89
CA PHE A 144 -6.05 24.00 -12.80
C PHE A 144 -6.85 23.72 -11.52
N MET A 145 -6.43 22.72 -10.74
CA MET A 145 -7.02 22.37 -9.46
C MET A 145 -5.93 22.08 -8.42
N ALA A 146 -6.10 22.66 -7.23
CA ALA A 146 -5.28 22.37 -6.06
C ALA A 146 -6.15 21.84 -4.92
N ALA A 147 -5.73 20.71 -4.32
CA ALA A 147 -6.47 20.08 -3.23
C ALA A 147 -5.54 19.61 -2.11
N ASN A 148 -5.91 19.89 -0.86
CA ASN A 148 -5.27 19.33 0.32
C ASN A 148 -6.03 18.07 0.76
N LEU A 149 -5.30 16.99 0.95
CA LEU A 149 -5.82 15.69 1.36
C LEU A 149 -5.19 15.27 2.68
N TYR A 150 -5.94 14.52 3.48
CA TYR A 150 -5.47 14.04 4.77
C TYR A 150 -6.04 12.66 5.12
N ALA A 151 -5.21 11.85 5.77
CA ALA A 151 -5.60 10.59 6.37
C ALA A 151 -4.78 10.32 7.62
N LYS A 152 -5.22 9.32 8.39
CA LYS A 152 -4.44 8.76 9.50
C LYS A 152 -4.27 7.26 9.29
N SER A 153 -3.18 6.70 9.80
CA SER A 153 -3.11 5.25 9.97
C SER A 153 -3.90 4.80 11.21
N ILE A 154 -4.24 3.52 11.28
CA ILE A 154 -4.79 2.91 12.50
C ILE A 154 -3.81 2.95 13.69
N PHE A 155 -2.52 3.20 13.43
CA PHE A 155 -1.48 3.40 14.44
C PHE A 155 -1.40 4.87 14.90
N GLY A 156 -2.21 5.76 14.34
CA GLY A 156 -2.25 7.19 14.68
C GLY A 156 -1.22 8.04 13.94
N GLU A 157 -0.57 7.52 12.89
CA GLU A 157 0.35 8.28 12.06
C GLU A 157 -0.40 9.17 11.08
N ASP A 158 -0.02 10.44 11.00
CA ASP A 158 -0.59 11.42 10.09
C ASP A 158 0.05 11.37 8.71
N VAL A 159 -0.75 11.42 7.64
CA VAL A 159 -0.27 11.57 6.26
C VAL A 159 -1.06 12.67 5.54
N LEU A 160 -0.31 13.60 4.95
CA LEU A 160 -0.82 14.75 4.22
C LEU A 160 -0.49 14.60 2.75
N ALA A 161 -1.36 15.10 1.88
CA ALA A 161 -1.01 15.30 0.49
C ALA A 161 -1.52 16.65 -0.03
N ASN A 162 -0.73 17.28 -0.88
CA ASN A 162 -1.12 18.42 -1.68
C ASN A 162 -1.10 18.00 -3.15
N VAL A 163 -2.26 18.07 -3.77
CA VAL A 163 -2.49 17.73 -5.18
C VAL A 163 -2.51 19.03 -5.97
N SER A 164 -1.74 19.10 -7.04
CA SER A 164 -1.69 20.23 -7.96
C SER A 164 -1.72 19.69 -9.39
N ILE A 165 -2.87 19.84 -10.05
CA ILE A 165 -3.17 19.21 -11.34
C ILE A 165 -3.78 20.21 -12.32
N GLU A 166 -3.59 20.00 -13.61
CA GLU A 166 -4.04 20.88 -14.67
C GLU A 166 -4.42 20.14 -15.95
N LYS A 167 -5.25 20.80 -16.77
CA LYS A 167 -5.58 20.43 -18.14
C LYS A 167 -4.72 21.27 -19.09
N SER A 168 -4.29 20.67 -20.20
CA SER A 168 -3.59 21.43 -21.23
C SER A 168 -4.49 22.52 -21.82
N ALA A 169 -4.01 23.76 -21.83
CA ALA A 169 -4.70 24.88 -22.48
C ALA A 169 -4.73 24.75 -24.02
N ILE A 170 -3.81 23.96 -24.59
CA ILE A 170 -3.62 23.82 -26.04
C ILE A 170 -4.44 22.65 -26.59
N HIS A 171 -4.52 21.56 -25.82
CA HIS A 171 -5.20 20.33 -26.22
C HIS A 171 -6.26 19.98 -25.18
N ALA A 172 -7.51 20.37 -25.41
CA ALA A 172 -8.62 20.13 -24.49
C ALA A 172 -8.84 18.63 -24.16
N ASP A 173 -8.42 17.74 -25.06
CA ASP A 173 -8.49 16.29 -24.91
C ASP A 173 -7.24 15.65 -24.28
N ALA A 174 -6.22 16.44 -23.92
CA ALA A 174 -5.04 15.92 -23.26
C ALA A 174 -5.39 15.37 -21.86
N PRO A 175 -4.70 14.31 -21.41
CA PRO A 175 -4.84 13.85 -20.03
C PRO A 175 -4.42 14.90 -19.01
N VAL A 176 -4.91 14.74 -17.79
CA VAL A 176 -4.52 15.56 -16.64
C VAL A 176 -3.03 15.39 -16.37
N THR A 177 -2.35 16.51 -16.16
CA THR A 177 -0.93 16.56 -15.76
C THR A 177 -0.80 17.25 -14.41
N GLY A 178 0.34 17.09 -13.74
CA GLY A 178 0.57 17.74 -12.45
C GLY A 178 1.48 16.97 -11.53
N HIS A 179 1.40 17.27 -10.24
CA HIS A 179 2.16 16.60 -9.20
C HIS A 179 1.37 16.49 -7.90
N ILE A 180 1.70 15.45 -7.13
CA ILE A 180 1.17 15.21 -5.79
C ILE A 180 2.37 15.22 -4.84
N ARG A 181 2.33 16.08 -3.83
CA ARG A 181 3.34 16.12 -2.76
C ARG A 181 2.75 15.44 -1.54
N ILE A 182 3.42 14.44 -1.03
CA ILE A 182 2.99 13.66 0.12
C ILE A 182 3.96 13.97 1.25
N ARG A 183 3.45 14.29 2.44
CA ARG A 183 4.26 14.50 3.63
C ARG A 183 3.79 13.62 4.78
N ALA A 184 4.74 13.09 5.54
CA ALA A 184 4.49 12.30 6.74
C ALA A 184 5.64 12.47 7.75
N LYS A 185 5.41 12.06 9.00
CA LYS A 185 6.44 12.04 10.04
C LYS A 185 7.51 10.99 9.78
N SER A 186 7.14 9.82 9.23
CA SER A 186 8.06 8.73 8.91
C SER A 186 8.34 8.68 7.41
N GLN A 187 9.59 8.35 7.06
CA GLN A 187 10.01 8.19 5.67
C GLN A 187 9.19 7.10 4.96
N GLY A 188 9.02 5.94 5.62
CA GLY A 188 8.35 4.81 5.00
C GLY A 188 6.88 5.07 4.70
N MET A 189 6.16 5.86 5.51
CA MET A 189 4.80 6.30 5.20
C MET A 189 4.75 7.16 3.92
N ALA A 190 5.62 8.18 3.82
CA ALA A 190 5.64 9.07 2.66
C ALA A 190 6.01 8.33 1.37
N LEU A 191 6.96 7.38 1.46
CA LEU A 191 7.36 6.54 0.32
C LEU A 191 6.24 5.55 -0.05
N SER A 192 5.71 4.81 0.91
CA SER A 192 4.69 3.77 0.67
C SER A 192 3.42 4.34 0.06
N MET A 193 2.95 5.51 0.54
CA MET A 193 1.81 6.20 -0.06
C MET A 193 2.09 6.66 -1.50
N GLY A 194 3.31 7.13 -1.78
CA GLY A 194 3.72 7.51 -3.13
C GLY A 194 3.82 6.32 -4.08
N ASP A 195 4.36 5.19 -3.62
CA ASP A 195 4.41 3.95 -4.38
C ASP A 195 3.01 3.43 -4.72
N LYS A 196 2.07 3.52 -3.77
CA LYS A 196 0.66 3.16 -4.00
C LYS A 196 0.04 4.02 -5.11
N ILE A 197 0.26 5.34 -5.07
CA ILE A 197 -0.22 6.25 -6.11
C ILE A 197 0.41 5.89 -7.46
N ASN A 198 1.73 5.68 -7.52
CA ASN A 198 2.42 5.26 -8.74
C ASN A 198 1.89 3.94 -9.32
N MET A 199 1.61 2.95 -8.47
CA MET A 199 1.04 1.68 -8.89
C MET A 199 -0.37 1.85 -9.45
N THR A 200 -1.19 2.67 -8.80
CA THR A 200 -2.56 3.00 -9.19
C THR A 200 -2.63 3.73 -10.53
N GLN A 201 -1.61 4.54 -10.86
CA GLN A 201 -1.50 5.19 -12.16
C GLN A 201 -1.23 4.19 -13.29
N LYS A 202 -0.48 3.10 -13.04
CA LYS A 202 -0.14 2.08 -14.03
C LYS A 202 -1.27 1.09 -14.32
N THR A 203 -2.12 0.79 -13.35
CA THR A 203 -3.21 -0.19 -13.48
C THR A 203 -4.40 0.31 -14.32
N GLY A 204 -4.43 1.61 -14.65
CA GLY A 204 -5.42 2.22 -15.52
C GLY A 204 -6.79 2.38 -14.87
N PHE A 205 -7.48 3.48 -15.19
CA PHE A 205 -8.85 3.70 -14.73
C PHE A 205 -9.80 2.68 -15.40
N LYS A 206 -10.14 1.60 -14.68
CA LYS A 206 -11.31 0.79 -15.05
C LYS A 206 -12.54 1.57 -14.60
N SER A 207 -13.42 1.94 -15.53
CA SER A 207 -14.65 2.66 -15.24
C SER A 207 -15.46 1.91 -14.19
N VAL A 208 -15.35 2.34 -12.94
CA VAL A 208 -16.26 1.88 -11.90
C VAL A 208 -17.57 2.60 -12.14
N SER A 209 -18.60 1.84 -12.49
CA SER A 209 -19.99 2.30 -12.52
C SER A 209 -20.31 2.91 -11.15
N LEU A 210 -20.50 4.23 -11.12
CA LEU A 210 -21.02 4.95 -9.97
C LEU A 210 -22.49 4.57 -9.79
N THR A 211 -22.76 3.43 -9.15
CA THR A 211 -24.11 3.15 -8.66
C THR A 211 -24.29 3.94 -7.38
N GLN A 212 -24.92 5.11 -7.50
CA GLN A 212 -25.43 5.87 -6.36
C GLN A 212 -26.39 4.98 -5.55
N LYS A 213 -26.19 4.94 -4.23
CA LYS A 213 -27.21 4.58 -3.25
C LYS A 213 -27.23 5.67 -2.19
#